data_AF-D3RZS9-F1
#
_entry.id   AF-D3RZS9-F1
#
_cell.length_a   1.000
_cell.length_b   1.000
_cell.length_c   1.000
_cell.angle_alpha   90.00
_cell.angle_beta   90.00
_cell.angle_gamma   90.00
#
_symmetry.space_group_name_H-M   'P 1'
#
loop_
_entity.id
_entity.type
_entity.pdbx_description
1 polymer ?
#
loop_
_entity_poly.entity_id
_entity_poly.type
_entity_poly.pdbx_seq_one_letter_code
_entity_poly.pdbx_strand_id
1 'polypeptide(L)'
;MAESNLDRLSAQIGFTACDIYMCLCSTLDEKKEEIKQLKLNEFESKKDTLISEIKKRTNTTDTEFIEEIVGAIVFDRIKRNKDPSKAFEEFKKNLPKFDAKEMERIITKSLGILIEDGLLAYAIWLESENKDPHKVITVSSLKILTDTNLISNKMSNLRDVMLEISSSIQKTLLARQLLERMLIYARYRAKALQKGSD
;
A
#
# COMPACT_ATOMS: atom_id res chain seq x y z
N MET A 1 -17.28 -21.88 -6.80
CA MET A 1 -16.77 -20.53 -6.49
C MET A 1 -17.43 -20.11 -5.20
N ALA A 2 -16.72 -20.11 -4.08
CA ALA A 2 -17.28 -19.49 -2.87
C ALA A 2 -17.51 -18.02 -3.21
N GLU A 3 -18.76 -17.55 -3.18
CA GLU A 3 -19.08 -16.13 -3.35
C GLU A 3 -18.20 -15.34 -2.38
N SER A 4 -17.18 -14.67 -2.91
CA SER A 4 -16.33 -13.81 -2.09
C SER A 4 -17.21 -12.67 -1.62
N ASN A 5 -17.62 -12.72 -0.36
CA ASN A 5 -18.30 -11.60 0.27
C ASN A 5 -17.40 -10.36 0.12
N LEU A 6 -17.83 -9.40 -0.71
CA LEU A 6 -17.07 -8.19 -1.03
C LEU A 6 -16.68 -7.42 0.23
N ASP A 7 -17.52 -7.47 1.26
CA ASP A 7 -17.23 -6.86 2.55
C ASP A 7 -16.04 -7.52 3.25
N ARG A 8 -16.01 -8.86 3.24
CA ARG A 8 -14.88 -9.64 3.79
C ARG A 8 -13.60 -9.36 3.02
N LEU A 9 -13.67 -9.25 1.70
CA LEU A 9 -12.52 -8.92 0.86
C LEU A 9 -12.00 -7.51 1.18
N SER A 10 -12.89 -6.51 1.23
CA SER A 10 -12.55 -5.14 1.64
C SER A 10 -11.90 -5.10 3.03
N ALA A 11 -12.44 -5.84 3.99
CA ALA A 11 -11.87 -5.93 5.34
C ALA A 11 -10.48 -6.56 5.33
N GLN A 12 -10.33 -7.70 4.63
CA GLN A 12 -9.07 -8.42 4.52
C GLN A 12 -7.98 -7.54 3.91
N ILE A 13 -8.23 -6.91 2.77
CA ILE A 13 -7.25 -6.04 2.09
C ILE A 13 -6.93 -4.83 2.97
N GLY A 14 -7.95 -4.14 3.49
CA GLY A 14 -7.76 -2.95 4.32
C GLY A 14 -6.93 -3.21 5.59
N PHE A 15 -7.16 -4.35 6.26
CA PHE A 15 -6.38 -4.71 7.45
C PHE A 15 -4.96 -5.13 7.07
N THR A 16 -4.84 -5.99 6.06
CA THR A 16 -3.56 -6.55 5.62
C THR A 16 -2.62 -5.46 5.12
N ALA A 17 -3.13 -4.43 4.44
CA ALA A 17 -2.33 -3.28 3.99
C ALA A 17 -1.60 -2.58 5.16
N CYS A 18 -2.32 -2.29 6.24
CA CYS A 18 -1.76 -1.70 7.45
C CYS A 18 -0.74 -2.63 8.11
N ASP A 19 -1.05 -3.93 8.17
CA ASP A 19 -0.18 -4.93 8.80
C ASP A 19 1.13 -5.13 8.03
N ILE A 20 1.07 -5.22 6.70
CA ILE A 20 2.26 -5.31 5.85
C ILE A 20 3.12 -4.06 6.03
N TYR A 21 2.52 -2.86 5.96
CA TYR A 21 3.28 -1.62 6.08
C TYR A 21 3.97 -1.49 7.44
N MET A 22 3.25 -1.82 8.51
CA MET A 22 3.81 -1.86 9.87
C MET A 22 4.95 -2.87 9.96
N CYS A 23 4.74 -4.11 9.53
CA CYS A 23 5.78 -5.16 9.57
C CYS A 23 7.02 -4.78 8.76
N LEU A 24 6.84 -4.17 7.58
CA LEU A 24 7.94 -3.66 6.76
C LEU A 24 8.76 -2.63 7.54
N CYS A 25 8.12 -1.60 8.10
CA CYS A 25 8.81 -0.56 8.86
C CYS A 25 9.55 -1.13 10.08
N SER A 26 8.92 -2.02 10.85
CA SER A 26 9.56 -2.67 12.00
C SER A 26 10.75 -3.52 11.58
N THR A 27 10.63 -4.28 10.49
CA THR A 27 11.73 -5.12 9.97
C THR A 27 12.90 -4.27 9.48
N LEU A 28 12.63 -3.14 8.81
CA LEU A 28 13.67 -2.22 8.36
C LEU A 28 14.37 -1.54 9.54
N ASP A 29 13.63 -1.18 10.61
CA ASP A 29 14.22 -0.58 11.80
C ASP A 29 15.10 -1.58 12.57
N GLU A 30 14.66 -2.84 12.72
CA GLU A 30 15.46 -3.92 13.31
C GLU A 30 16.77 -4.16 12.55
N LYS A 31 16.73 -4.08 11.21
CA LYS A 31 17.91 -4.26 10.34
C LYS A 31 18.64 -2.96 10.03
N LYS A 32 18.32 -1.85 10.69
CA LYS A 32 18.84 -0.52 10.33
C LYS A 32 20.37 -0.45 10.29
N GLU A 33 21.05 -1.03 11.28
CA GLU A 33 22.51 -1.01 11.32
C GLU A 33 23.15 -1.88 10.24
N GLU A 34 22.53 -3.01 9.91
CA GLU A 34 22.93 -3.86 8.80
C GLU A 34 22.78 -3.12 7.46
N ILE A 35 21.62 -2.51 7.22
CA ILE A 35 21.29 -1.80 5.97
C ILE A 35 22.24 -0.63 5.73
N LYS A 36 22.65 0.10 6.78
CA LYS A 36 23.62 1.21 6.64
C LYS A 36 24.94 0.77 6.02
N GLN A 37 25.37 -0.46 6.29
CA GLN A 37 26.66 -1.01 5.82
C GLN A 37 26.58 -1.62 4.42
N LEU A 38 25.38 -2.00 3.95
CA LEU A 38 25.19 -2.64 2.65
C LEU A 38 25.42 -1.70 1.48
N LYS A 39 25.91 -2.24 0.37
CA LYS A 39 25.82 -1.62 -0.96
C LYS A 39 24.47 -1.89 -1.61
N LEU A 40 24.10 -1.10 -2.62
CA LEU A 40 22.82 -1.25 -3.32
C LEU A 40 22.59 -2.67 -3.84
N ASN A 41 23.56 -3.25 -4.56
CA ASN A 41 23.43 -4.60 -5.12
C ASN A 41 23.25 -5.67 -4.02
N GLU A 42 23.91 -5.50 -2.87
CA GLU A 42 23.78 -6.42 -1.74
C GLU A 42 22.38 -6.29 -1.12
N PHE A 43 21.86 -5.07 -0.99
CA PHE A 43 20.50 -4.84 -0.50
C PHE A 43 19.44 -5.40 -1.45
N GLU A 44 19.60 -5.22 -2.76
CA GLU A 44 18.71 -5.80 -3.77
C GLU A 44 18.69 -7.33 -3.70
N SER A 45 19.84 -7.97 -3.46
CA SER A 45 19.92 -9.42 -3.28
C SER A 45 19.16 -9.93 -2.04
N LYS A 46 18.88 -9.06 -1.07
CA LYS A 46 18.12 -9.39 0.16
C LYS A 46 16.62 -9.16 0.02
N LYS A 47 16.12 -8.76 -1.15
CA LYS A 47 14.69 -8.52 -1.41
C LYS A 47 13.82 -9.71 -0.96
N ASP A 48 14.15 -10.91 -1.40
CA ASP A 48 13.34 -12.10 -1.10
C ASP A 48 13.38 -12.47 0.38
N THR A 49 14.54 -12.29 1.01
CA THR A 49 14.70 -12.46 2.46
C THR A 49 13.79 -11.50 3.22
N LEU A 50 13.78 -10.21 2.84
CA LEU A 50 12.91 -9.19 3.46
C LEU A 50 11.42 -9.56 3.31
N ILE A 51 10.99 -9.96 2.11
CA ILE A 51 9.61 -10.41 1.86
C ILE A 51 9.27 -11.62 2.72
N SER A 52 10.19 -12.59 2.84
CA SER A 52 9.97 -13.80 3.65
C SER A 52 9.82 -13.49 5.14
N GLU A 53 10.54 -12.50 5.66
CA GLU A 53 10.44 -12.06 7.05
C GLU A 53 9.12 -11.35 7.32
N ILE A 54 8.70 -10.46 6.41
CA ILE A 54 7.39 -9.79 6.49
C ILE A 54 6.27 -10.82 6.45
N LYS A 55 6.34 -11.78 5.52
CA LYS A 55 5.36 -12.86 5.38
C LYS A 55 5.18 -13.67 6.66
N LYS A 56 6.25 -13.94 7.40
CA LYS A 56 6.19 -14.67 8.69
C LYS A 56 5.49 -13.88 9.80
N ARG A 57 5.49 -12.55 9.71
CA ARG A 57 4.92 -11.63 10.72
C ARG A 57 3.50 -11.18 10.37
N THR A 58 3.10 -11.31 9.12
CA THR A 58 1.77 -10.99 8.63
C THR A 58 0.86 -12.22 8.58
N ASN A 59 -0.44 -12.04 8.83
CA ASN A 59 -1.42 -13.11 8.73
C ASN A 59 -1.88 -13.42 7.29
N THR A 60 -1.21 -12.86 6.27
CA THR A 60 -1.60 -13.05 4.85
C THR A 60 -0.77 -14.13 4.17
N THR A 61 -1.42 -14.91 3.32
CA THR A 61 -0.76 -15.85 2.40
C THR A 61 -0.44 -15.22 1.05
N ASP A 62 -1.01 -14.03 0.78
CA ASP A 62 -0.85 -13.29 -0.47
C ASP A 62 0.55 -12.66 -0.54
N THR A 63 1.47 -13.37 -1.19
CA THR A 63 2.87 -12.96 -1.31
C THR A 63 3.03 -11.83 -2.34
N GLU A 64 2.18 -11.81 -3.36
CA GLU A 64 2.17 -10.79 -4.39
C GLU A 64 1.81 -9.42 -3.80
N PHE A 65 0.83 -9.37 -2.89
CA PHE A 65 0.47 -8.12 -2.22
C PHE A 65 1.60 -7.58 -1.33
N ILE A 66 2.33 -8.47 -0.64
CA ILE A 66 3.53 -8.08 0.11
C ILE A 66 4.58 -7.50 -0.84
N GLU A 67 4.86 -8.20 -1.94
CA GLU A 67 5.83 -7.76 -2.95
C GLU A 67 5.51 -6.39 -3.53
N GLU A 68 4.24 -6.12 -3.82
CA GLU A 68 3.79 -4.83 -4.36
C GLU A 68 3.97 -3.68 -3.36
N ILE A 69 3.59 -3.88 -2.08
CA ILE A 69 3.79 -2.86 -1.04
C ILE A 69 5.28 -2.61 -0.79
N VAL A 70 6.07 -3.69 -0.63
CA VAL A 70 7.52 -3.59 -0.41
C VAL A 70 8.19 -2.92 -1.62
N GLY A 71 7.77 -3.30 -2.83
CA GLY A 71 8.20 -2.67 -4.08
C GLY A 71 7.95 -1.17 -4.06
N ALA A 72 6.70 -0.75 -3.84
CA ALA A 72 6.31 0.66 -3.88
C ALA A 72 7.04 1.54 -2.85
N ILE A 73 7.27 1.02 -1.64
CA ILE A 73 7.88 1.78 -0.54
C ILE A 73 9.40 1.82 -0.65
N VAL A 74 10.02 0.68 -0.99
CA VAL A 74 11.47 0.50 -0.95
C VAL A 74 12.07 0.55 -2.34
N PHE A 75 11.78 -0.45 -3.17
CA PHE A 75 12.55 -0.70 -4.39
C PHE A 75 12.22 0.28 -5.52
N ASP A 76 10.94 0.59 -5.75
CA ASP A 76 10.51 1.53 -6.77
C ASP A 76 10.99 2.95 -6.48
N ARG A 77 11.03 3.32 -5.19
CA ARG A 77 11.59 4.61 -4.74
C ARG A 77 13.06 4.74 -5.13
N ILE A 78 13.83 3.65 -5.01
CA ILE A 78 15.26 3.62 -5.35
C ILE A 78 15.44 3.57 -6.87
N LYS A 79 14.73 2.67 -7.56
CA LYS A 79 14.91 2.39 -9.01
C LYS A 79 14.44 3.50 -9.93
N ARG A 80 13.37 4.23 -9.56
CA ARG A 80 12.85 5.34 -10.39
C ARG A 80 13.71 6.60 -10.30
N ASN A 81 14.72 6.64 -9.43
CA ASN A 81 15.64 7.76 -9.34
C ASN A 81 16.67 7.71 -10.49
N LYS A 82 17.09 8.88 -10.99
CA LYS A 82 18.15 9.00 -11.99
C LYS A 82 19.48 8.39 -11.51
N ASP A 83 19.72 8.45 -10.19
CA ASP A 83 20.87 7.83 -9.54
C ASP A 83 20.38 6.91 -8.40
N PRO A 84 20.22 5.60 -8.68
CA PRO A 84 19.79 4.63 -7.68
C PRO A 84 20.74 4.51 -6.49
N SER A 85 22.05 4.70 -6.69
CA SER A 85 23.03 4.65 -5.60
C SER A 85 22.81 5.78 -4.62
N LYS A 86 22.63 7.01 -5.13
CA LYS A 86 22.31 8.17 -4.30
C LYS A 86 20.96 8.02 -3.60
N ALA A 87 19.94 7.50 -4.30
CA ALA A 87 18.64 7.24 -3.70
C ALA A 87 18.71 6.23 -2.56
N PHE A 88 19.54 5.20 -2.69
CA PHE A 88 19.77 4.22 -1.64
C PHE A 88 20.50 4.83 -0.43
N GLU A 89 21.49 5.69 -0.65
CA GLU A 89 22.14 6.44 0.44
C GLU A 89 21.17 7.37 1.18
N GLU A 90 20.21 7.98 0.48
CA GLU A 90 19.14 8.75 1.11
C GLU A 90 18.16 7.85 1.88
N PHE A 91 17.80 6.70 1.31
CA PHE A 91 16.96 5.70 1.96
C PHE A 91 17.56 5.21 3.28
N LYS A 92 18.87 4.92 3.32
CA LYS A 92 19.58 4.54 4.55
C LYS A 92 19.45 5.58 5.66
N LYS A 93 19.47 6.86 5.31
CA LYS A 93 19.35 7.97 6.26
C LYS A 93 17.91 8.08 6.78
N ASN A 94 16.94 7.86 5.91
CA ASN A 94 15.52 8.07 6.16
C ASN A 94 14.72 6.81 5.85
N LEU A 95 14.92 5.78 6.68
CA LEU A 95 14.12 4.55 6.61
C LEU A 95 12.64 4.86 6.88
N PRO A 96 11.71 4.18 6.18
CA PRO A 96 10.28 4.24 6.48
C PRO A 96 10.01 3.95 7.96
N LYS A 97 9.11 4.74 8.55
CA LYS A 97 8.65 4.55 9.92
C LYS A 97 7.14 4.43 9.91
N PHE A 98 6.64 3.43 10.63
CA PHE A 98 5.21 3.28 10.79
C PHE A 98 4.71 4.27 11.84
N ASP A 99 3.76 5.10 11.43
CA ASP A 99 3.00 5.98 12.32
C ASP A 99 1.52 5.67 12.09
N ALA A 100 0.92 5.00 13.07
CA ALA A 100 -0.47 4.56 13.01
C ALA A 100 -1.46 5.74 12.99
N LYS A 101 -1.10 6.89 13.58
CA LYS A 101 -1.89 8.11 13.59
C LYS A 101 -1.83 8.83 12.25
N GLU A 102 -0.64 8.91 11.65
CA GLU A 102 -0.49 9.44 10.29
C GLU A 102 -1.21 8.54 9.26
N MET A 103 -1.10 7.21 9.41
CA MET A 103 -1.85 6.26 8.57
C MET A 103 -3.36 6.49 8.69
N GLU A 104 -3.92 6.59 9.90
CA GLU A 104 -5.35 6.88 10.10
C GLU A 104 -5.75 8.23 9.47
N ARG A 105 -4.93 9.28 9.67
CA ARG A 105 -5.19 10.62 9.12
C ARG A 105 -5.25 10.58 7.60
N ILE A 106 -4.29 9.92 6.97
CA ILE A 106 -4.22 9.79 5.51
C ILE A 106 -5.39 8.96 4.99
N ILE A 107 -5.72 7.82 5.60
CA ILE A 107 -6.90 7.02 5.21
C ILE A 107 -8.18 7.84 5.34
N THR A 108 -8.34 8.62 6.42
CA THR A 108 -9.52 9.46 6.63
C THR A 108 -9.64 10.55 5.56
N LYS A 109 -8.54 11.20 5.19
CA LYS A 109 -8.53 12.18 4.10
C LYS A 109 -8.81 11.53 2.75
N SER A 110 -8.22 10.36 2.50
CA SER A 110 -8.46 9.57 1.28
C SER A 110 -9.94 9.21 1.13
N LEU A 111 -10.57 8.76 2.22
CA LEU A 111 -11.99 8.43 2.27
C LEU A 111 -12.87 9.66 2.05
N GLY A 112 -12.53 10.81 2.65
CA GLY A 112 -13.23 12.07 2.42
C GLY A 112 -13.23 12.49 0.96
N ILE A 113 -12.06 12.52 0.32
CA ILE A 113 -11.91 12.86 -1.11
C ILE A 113 -12.68 11.87 -1.99
N LEU A 114 -12.59 10.56 -1.71
CA LEU A 114 -13.33 9.54 -2.46
C LEU A 114 -14.85 9.76 -2.39
N ILE A 115 -15.37 10.13 -1.22
CA ILE A 115 -16.81 10.33 -1.00
C ILE A 115 -17.28 11.67 -1.60
N GLU A 116 -16.52 12.73 -1.40
CA GLU A 116 -16.92 14.10 -1.78
C GLU A 116 -16.63 14.38 -3.26
N ASP A 117 -15.43 14.05 -3.73
CA ASP A 117 -14.92 14.45 -5.04
C ASP A 117 -14.85 13.29 -6.06
N GLY A 118 -14.93 12.03 -5.59
CA GLY A 118 -15.01 10.84 -6.43
C GLY A 118 -13.67 10.20 -6.82
N LEU A 119 -13.75 9.16 -7.67
CA LEU A 119 -12.63 8.25 -7.98
C LEU A 119 -11.41 8.96 -8.59
N LEU A 120 -11.63 9.87 -9.54
CA LEU A 120 -10.53 10.52 -10.24
C LEU A 120 -9.78 11.50 -9.32
N ALA A 121 -10.50 12.27 -8.51
CA ALA A 121 -9.91 13.17 -7.52
C ALA A 121 -9.11 12.39 -6.47
N TYR A 122 -9.67 11.28 -6.00
CA TYR A 122 -9.00 10.33 -5.09
C TYR A 122 -7.65 9.85 -5.66
N ALA A 123 -7.63 9.40 -6.91
CA ALA A 123 -6.39 8.92 -7.55
C ALA A 123 -5.37 10.04 -7.75
N ILE A 124 -5.79 11.20 -8.27
CA ILE A 124 -4.90 12.35 -8.48
C ILE A 124 -4.29 12.82 -7.16
N TRP A 125 -5.08 12.88 -6.10
CA TRP A 125 -4.57 13.29 -4.80
C TRP A 125 -3.55 12.30 -4.25
N LEU A 126 -3.84 10.98 -4.28
CA LEU A 126 -2.87 9.95 -3.88
C LEU A 126 -1.57 10.03 -4.67
N GLU A 127 -1.64 10.26 -5.98
CA GLU A 127 -0.48 10.38 -6.87
C GLU A 127 0.33 11.67 -6.60
N SER A 128 -0.34 12.77 -6.24
CA SER A 128 0.31 14.03 -5.92
C SER A 128 1.13 13.98 -4.62
N GLU A 129 0.83 13.01 -3.75
CA GLU A 129 1.44 12.86 -2.43
C GLU A 129 2.54 11.79 -2.46
N ASN A 130 3.77 12.15 -2.13
CA ASN A 130 4.91 11.23 -2.20
C ASN A 130 5.24 10.54 -0.86
N LYS A 131 4.24 10.32 0.02
CA LYS A 131 4.46 9.63 1.31
C LYS A 131 4.08 8.17 1.23
N ASP A 132 4.77 7.34 2.00
CA ASP A 132 4.59 5.88 2.00
C ASP A 132 3.15 5.42 2.29
N PRO A 133 2.38 6.01 3.23
CA PRO A 133 0.97 5.65 3.41
C PRO A 133 0.10 5.84 2.16
N HIS A 134 0.34 6.87 1.34
CA HIS A 134 -0.41 7.07 0.10
C HIS A 134 -0.11 5.95 -0.90
N LYS A 135 1.15 5.52 -0.99
CA LYS A 135 1.56 4.38 -1.83
C LYS A 135 0.90 3.08 -1.37
N VAL A 136 0.84 2.83 -0.06
CA VAL A 136 0.15 1.67 0.51
C VAL A 136 -1.32 1.67 0.10
N ILE A 137 -2.00 2.82 0.21
CA ILE A 137 -3.41 2.96 -0.17
C ILE A 137 -3.58 2.77 -1.68
N THR A 138 -2.67 3.31 -2.50
CA THR A 138 -2.67 3.13 -3.95
C THR A 138 -2.56 1.65 -4.34
N VAL A 139 -1.58 0.93 -3.80
CA VAL A 139 -1.38 -0.51 -4.06
C VAL A 139 -2.61 -1.31 -3.59
N SER A 140 -3.14 -1.00 -2.40
CA SER A 140 -4.34 -1.65 -1.87
C SER A 140 -5.58 -1.41 -2.75
N SER A 141 -5.70 -0.20 -3.30
CA SER A 141 -6.79 0.17 -4.22
C SER A 141 -6.69 -0.63 -5.52
N LEU A 142 -5.49 -0.75 -6.11
CA LEU A 142 -5.28 -1.59 -7.28
C LEU A 142 -5.59 -3.06 -6.99
N LYS A 143 -5.17 -3.54 -5.81
CA LYS A 143 -5.41 -4.92 -5.38
C LYS A 143 -6.89 -5.26 -5.32
N ILE A 144 -7.71 -4.47 -4.62
CA ILE A 144 -9.13 -4.77 -4.50
C ILE A 144 -9.87 -4.68 -5.84
N LEU A 145 -9.47 -3.76 -6.72
CA LEU A 145 -10.05 -3.63 -8.06
C LEU A 145 -9.67 -4.81 -8.96
N THR A 146 -8.45 -5.32 -8.82
CA THR A 146 -7.98 -6.52 -9.55
C THR A 146 -8.69 -7.78 -9.02
N ASP A 147 -8.73 -7.97 -7.70
CA ASP A 147 -9.33 -9.15 -7.06
C ASP A 147 -10.84 -9.26 -7.30
N THR A 148 -11.50 -8.15 -7.62
CA THR A 148 -12.92 -8.10 -7.98
C THR A 148 -13.18 -8.11 -9.49
N ASN A 149 -12.14 -8.29 -10.31
CA ASN A 149 -12.19 -8.26 -11.78
C ASN A 149 -12.80 -6.98 -12.37
N LEU A 150 -12.70 -5.85 -11.66
CA LEU A 150 -13.11 -4.55 -12.19
C LEU A 150 -12.15 -4.03 -13.26
N ILE A 151 -10.89 -4.47 -13.17
CA ILE A 151 -9.84 -4.27 -14.16
C ILE A 151 -9.26 -5.63 -14.58
N SER A 152 -9.01 -5.81 -15.88
CA SER A 152 -8.48 -7.06 -16.44
C SER A 152 -6.97 -7.05 -16.61
N ASN A 153 -6.34 -5.88 -16.58
CA ASN A 153 -4.89 -5.71 -16.69
C ASN A 153 -4.33 -5.15 -15.39
N LYS A 154 -3.13 -5.61 -15.01
CA LYS A 154 -2.26 -4.90 -14.06
C LYS A 154 -1.82 -3.58 -14.70
N MET A 155 -2.71 -2.60 -14.70
CA MET A 155 -2.35 -1.23 -15.05
C MET A 155 -1.45 -0.68 -13.95
N SER A 156 -0.39 0.02 -14.36
CA SER A 156 0.69 0.42 -13.44
C SER A 156 0.37 1.66 -12.59
N ASN A 157 -0.67 2.42 -12.94
CA ASN A 157 -1.06 3.61 -12.19
C ASN A 157 -2.57 3.61 -11.89
N LEU A 158 -2.92 4.25 -10.77
CA LEU A 158 -4.28 4.25 -10.27
C LEU A 158 -5.17 5.20 -11.07
N ARG A 159 -4.64 6.33 -11.54
CA ARG A 159 -5.38 7.30 -12.32
C ARG A 159 -5.94 6.73 -13.62
N ASP A 160 -5.15 6.01 -14.40
CA ASP A 160 -5.60 5.42 -15.67
C ASP A 160 -6.64 4.33 -15.42
N VAL A 161 -6.49 3.55 -14.33
CA VAL A 161 -7.51 2.62 -13.85
C VAL A 161 -8.82 3.34 -13.54
N MET A 162 -8.77 4.48 -12.82
CA MET A 162 -9.98 5.24 -12.51
C MET A 162 -10.62 5.82 -13.78
N LEU A 163 -9.84 6.25 -14.76
CA LEU A 163 -10.36 6.71 -16.06
C LEU A 163 -11.06 5.57 -16.82
N GLU A 164 -10.47 4.38 -16.84
CA GLU A 164 -11.09 3.20 -17.47
C GLU A 164 -12.39 2.83 -16.76
N ILE A 165 -12.38 2.71 -15.44
CA ILE A 165 -13.57 2.39 -14.63
C ILE A 165 -14.68 3.43 -14.85
N SER A 166 -14.31 4.71 -14.96
CA SER A 166 -15.25 5.83 -15.17
C SER A 166 -15.99 5.77 -16.50
N SER A 167 -15.56 4.93 -17.45
CA SER A 167 -16.29 4.69 -18.71
C SER A 167 -17.62 3.94 -18.52
N SER A 168 -17.81 3.29 -17.36
CA SER A 168 -19.05 2.58 -17.00
C SER A 168 -19.56 3.05 -15.65
N ILE A 169 -20.82 3.48 -15.60
CA ILE A 169 -21.47 3.89 -14.35
C ILE A 169 -21.54 2.73 -13.34
N GLN A 170 -21.79 1.50 -13.82
CA GLN A 170 -21.86 0.32 -12.96
C GLN A 170 -20.49 0.01 -12.34
N LYS A 171 -19.42 0.04 -13.14
CA LYS A 171 -18.05 -0.14 -12.64
C LYS A 171 -17.67 0.97 -11.66
N THR A 172 -18.02 2.21 -11.98
CA THR A 172 -17.77 3.39 -11.12
C THR A 172 -18.40 3.23 -9.74
N LEU A 173 -19.69 2.89 -9.70
CA LEU A 173 -20.42 2.73 -8.44
C LEU A 173 -19.85 1.57 -7.61
N LEU A 174 -19.53 0.43 -8.25
CA LEU A 174 -18.95 -0.71 -7.56
C LEU A 174 -17.54 -0.42 -7.03
N ALA A 175 -16.67 0.17 -7.86
CA ALA A 175 -15.32 0.58 -7.45
C ALA A 175 -15.35 1.52 -6.25
N ARG A 176 -16.23 2.53 -6.30
CA ARG A 176 -16.43 3.46 -5.19
C ARG A 176 -16.84 2.73 -3.91
N GLN A 177 -17.84 1.86 -3.96
CA GLN A 177 -18.30 1.09 -2.79
C GLN A 177 -17.19 0.20 -2.21
N LEU A 178 -16.41 -0.47 -3.05
CA LEU A 178 -15.31 -1.35 -2.62
C LEU A 178 -14.20 -0.58 -1.93
N LEU A 179 -13.77 0.53 -2.54
CA LEU A 179 -12.71 1.39 -2.01
C LEU A 179 -13.16 2.06 -0.70
N GLU A 180 -14.40 2.55 -0.63
CA GLU A 180 -14.97 3.11 0.60
C GLU A 180 -14.92 2.10 1.75
N ARG A 181 -15.43 0.87 1.54
CA ARG A 181 -15.39 -0.19 2.56
C ARG A 181 -13.97 -0.57 2.94
N MET A 182 -13.08 -0.74 1.97
CA MET A 182 -11.67 -1.06 2.21
C MET A 182 -11.00 0.00 3.09
N LEU A 183 -11.19 1.29 2.77
CA LEU A 183 -10.64 2.40 3.54
C LEU A 183 -11.26 2.49 4.94
N ILE A 184 -12.55 2.22 5.10
CA ILE A 184 -13.20 2.15 6.42
C ILE A 184 -12.53 1.09 7.29
N TYR A 185 -12.33 -0.12 6.76
CA TYR A 185 -11.66 -1.20 7.49
C TYR A 185 -10.19 -0.89 7.76
N ALA A 186 -9.46 -0.35 6.78
CA ALA A 186 -8.08 0.11 6.98
C ALA A 186 -7.99 1.15 8.11
N ARG A 187 -8.95 2.09 8.18
CA ARG A 187 -9.02 3.11 9.24
C ARG A 187 -9.25 2.47 10.61
N TYR A 188 -10.16 1.51 10.72
CA TYR A 188 -10.36 0.76 11.97
C TYR A 188 -9.09 0.02 12.39
N ARG A 189 -8.38 -0.60 11.44
CA ARG A 189 -7.10 -1.24 11.73
C ARG A 189 -6.06 -0.25 12.22
N ALA A 190 -5.88 0.88 11.54
CA ALA A 190 -4.93 1.93 11.95
C ALA A 190 -5.22 2.43 13.38
N LYS A 191 -6.51 2.64 13.73
CA LYS A 191 -6.92 2.98 15.10
C LYS A 191 -6.58 1.91 16.13
N ALA A 192 -6.77 0.64 15.78
CA ALA A 192 -6.44 -0.47 16.68
C ALA A 192 -4.92 -0.55 16.93
N LEU A 193 -4.11 -0.29 15.91
CA LEU A 193 -2.64 -0.29 16.01
C LEU A 193 -2.10 0.87 16.85
N GLN A 194 -2.80 2.01 16.92
CA GLN A 194 -2.45 3.08 17.86
C GLN A 194 -2.58 2.61 19.30
N LYS A 195 -3.73 2.00 19.65
CA LYS A 195 -4.02 1.55 21.03
C LYS A 195 -3.16 0.39 21.51
N GLY A 196 -2.58 -0.39 20.60
CA GLY A 196 -1.65 -1.48 20.93
C GLY A 196 -0.20 -1.02 21.11
N SER A 197 0.09 0.27 20.92
CA SER A 197 1.43 0.86 21.06
C SER A 197 1.60 1.68 22.36
N ASP A 198 0.54 1.77 23.17
CA ASP A 198 0.53 2.31 24.54
C ASP A 198 0.71 1.19 25.58
#